data_AF-A0A8C5DLF5-F1
#
_entry.id   AF-A0A8C5DLF5-F1
#
_cell.length_a   1.000
_cell.length_b   1.000
_cell.length_c   1.000
_cell.angle_alpha   90.00
_cell.angle_beta   90.00
_cell.angle_gamma   90.00
#
_symmetry.space_group_name_H-M   'P 1'
#
loop_
_entity.id
_entity.type
_entity.pdbx_description
1 polymer ?
#
loop_
_entity_poly.entity_id
_entity_poly.type
_entity_poly.pdbx_seq_one_letter_code
_entity_poly.pdbx_strand_id
1 'polypeptide(L)'
;TRRSSAGKSFPQLGPETKVFVVWVERFDDIENFPLSDLLAETSTGLEASMSNSTSCRSGLLEKDVPLIFIHPLKTGLFRLRLHGAVGKFGMVIPVVDGMVVSRRALGFLVRQTVINVCRRKRLESDFYNPPHVRRKQKITEMVQRYRNKQLEPEFYTSLFHELGEGKLQP
;
A
#
# COMPACT_ATOMS: atom_id res chain seq x y z
N THR A 1 18.92 -12.61 -32.25
CA THR A 1 17.66 -13.04 -31.60
C THR A 1 17.09 -11.84 -30.87
N ARG A 2 15.99 -11.25 -31.38
CA ARG A 2 15.38 -10.01 -30.87
C ARG A 2 14.93 -10.22 -29.42
N ARG A 3 15.61 -9.61 -28.43
CA ARG A 3 15.12 -9.56 -27.05
C ARG A 3 13.96 -8.56 -27.01
N SER A 4 12.76 -9.08 -26.83
CA SER A 4 11.60 -8.27 -26.45
C SER A 4 11.91 -7.56 -25.14
N SER A 5 11.86 -6.23 -25.17
CA SER A 5 11.86 -5.41 -23.97
C SER A 5 10.54 -5.66 -23.23
N ALA A 6 10.52 -6.69 -22.38
CA ALA A 6 9.48 -6.83 -21.39
C ALA A 6 9.40 -5.50 -20.63
N GLY A 7 8.27 -4.80 -20.76
CA GLY A 7 8.04 -3.50 -20.15
C GLY A 7 8.46 -3.53 -18.69
N LYS A 8 9.11 -2.46 -18.23
CA LYS A 8 9.60 -2.32 -16.85
C LYS A 8 8.47 -2.69 -15.88
N SER A 9 8.53 -3.89 -15.31
CA SER A 9 7.66 -4.24 -14.19
C SER A 9 8.14 -3.40 -13.03
N PHE A 10 7.32 -2.41 -12.65
CA PHE A 10 7.54 -1.69 -11.41
C PHE A 10 7.64 -2.71 -10.29
N PRO A 11 8.61 -2.57 -9.38
CA PRO A 11 8.80 -3.55 -8.34
C PRO A 11 7.53 -3.56 -7.50
N GLN A 12 6.88 -4.72 -7.35
CA GLN A 12 5.61 -4.84 -6.63
C GLN A 12 5.68 -4.03 -5.33
N LEU A 13 4.91 -2.95 -5.28
CA LEU A 13 4.64 -2.28 -4.01
C LEU A 13 3.91 -3.32 -3.16
N GLY A 14 4.13 -3.28 -1.84
CA GLY A 14 3.46 -4.23 -0.93
C GLY A 14 1.93 -4.16 -1.09
N PRO A 15 1.19 -5.04 -0.40
CA PRO A 15 -0.27 -5.08 -0.51
C PRO A 15 -0.86 -3.68 -0.34
N GLU A 16 -1.70 -3.28 -1.29
CA GLU A 16 -2.48 -2.04 -1.17
C GLU A 16 -3.34 -2.14 0.09
N THR A 17 -3.11 -1.25 1.06
CA THR A 17 -3.91 -1.19 2.28
C THR A 17 -4.64 0.14 2.32
N LYS A 18 -5.95 0.11 2.08
CA LYS A 18 -6.82 1.27 2.21
C LYS A 18 -7.26 1.42 3.66
N VAL A 19 -7.15 2.63 4.20
CA VAL A 19 -7.60 2.97 5.56
C VAL A 19 -8.31 4.31 5.50
N PHE A 20 -9.49 4.39 6.10
CA PHE A 20 -10.28 5.62 6.16
C PHE A 20 -10.23 6.21 7.57
N VAL A 21 -9.89 7.49 7.65
CA VAL A 21 -10.01 8.29 8.87
C VAL A 21 -11.08 9.33 8.61
N VAL A 22 -12.18 9.25 9.36
CA VAL A 22 -13.42 9.99 9.06
C VAL A 22 -13.74 10.89 10.24
N TRP A 23 -13.87 12.19 9.99
CA TRP A 23 -14.40 13.12 10.97
C TRP A 23 -15.92 13.17 10.84
N VAL A 24 -16.64 12.97 11.96
CA VAL A 24 -18.11 12.99 11.97
C VAL A 24 -18.64 14.03 12.96
N GLU A 25 -19.52 14.90 12.49
CA GLU A 25 -20.16 15.91 13.33
C GLU A 25 -21.28 15.31 14.18
N ARG A 26 -22.10 14.42 13.60
CA ARG A 26 -23.10 13.63 14.30
C ARG A 26 -22.65 12.19 14.43
N PHE A 27 -22.72 11.64 15.64
CA PHE A 27 -22.28 10.27 15.89
C PHE A 27 -23.12 9.23 15.13
N ASP A 28 -24.40 9.52 14.91
CA ASP A 28 -25.33 8.61 14.24
C ASP A 28 -25.06 8.49 12.73
N ASP A 29 -24.38 9.46 12.12
CA ASP A 29 -24.01 9.44 10.69
C ASP A 29 -23.07 8.25 10.34
N ILE A 30 -22.43 7.65 11.35
CA ILE A 30 -21.57 6.47 11.20
C ILE A 30 -22.33 5.28 10.60
N GLU A 31 -23.59 5.07 10.99
CA GLU A 31 -24.38 3.91 10.55
C GLU A 31 -24.79 4.02 9.07
N ASN A 32 -24.76 5.23 8.50
CA ASN A 32 -25.08 5.50 7.10
C ASN A 32 -23.85 5.87 6.26
N PHE A 33 -22.64 5.58 6.75
CA PHE A 33 -21.41 5.96 6.06
C PHE A 33 -21.27 5.27 4.68
N PRO A 34 -21.13 6.04 3.57
CA PRO A 34 -21.14 5.49 2.20
C PRO A 34 -19.76 4.93 1.80
N LEU A 35 -19.33 3.86 2.48
CA LEU A 35 -18.02 3.25 2.25
C LEU A 35 -17.84 2.78 0.79
N SER A 36 -18.85 2.14 0.21
CA SER A 36 -18.81 1.58 -1.14
C SER A 36 -18.50 2.64 -2.20
N ASP A 37 -19.21 3.77 -2.13
CA ASP A 37 -19.06 4.88 -3.08
C ASP A 37 -17.66 5.51 -2.94
N LEU A 38 -17.21 5.72 -1.71
CA LEU A 38 -15.89 6.29 -1.45
C LEU A 38 -14.75 5.36 -1.87
N LEU A 39 -14.89 4.05 -1.69
CA LEU A 39 -13.88 3.08 -2.10
C LEU A 39 -13.64 3.11 -3.62
N ALA A 40 -14.68 3.31 -4.42
CA ALA A 40 -14.56 3.42 -5.88
C ALA A 40 -13.63 4.58 -6.29
N GLU A 41 -13.63 5.66 -5.52
CA GLU A 41 -12.85 6.88 -5.79
C GLU A 41 -11.40 6.84 -5.26
N THR A 42 -10.99 5.75 -4.58
CA THR A 42 -9.62 5.65 -4.00
C THR A 42 -8.58 5.10 -4.98
N SER A 43 -8.94 4.86 -6.24
CA SER A 43 -8.01 4.32 -7.23
C SER A 43 -6.91 5.34 -7.57
N THR A 44 -5.66 4.93 -7.43
CA THR A 44 -4.50 5.80 -7.75
C THR A 44 -3.95 5.57 -9.16
N GLY A 45 -4.52 4.62 -9.91
CA GLY A 45 -4.00 4.19 -11.21
C GLY A 45 -2.68 3.40 -11.15
N LEU A 46 -2.11 3.20 -9.96
CA LEU A 46 -0.90 2.40 -9.73
C LEU A 46 -1.18 0.90 -9.52
N GLU A 47 -2.45 0.49 -9.59
CA GLU A 47 -2.94 -0.88 -9.40
C GLU A 47 -2.57 -1.85 -10.55
N ALA A 48 -1.55 -1.51 -11.34
CA ALA A 48 -1.15 -2.25 -12.52
C ALA A 48 -0.55 -3.62 -12.16
N SER A 49 -1.19 -4.67 -12.69
CA SER A 49 -0.72 -6.05 -12.80
C SER A 49 -1.02 -6.98 -11.62
N MET A 50 -2.30 -7.12 -11.28
CA MET A 50 -2.85 -8.44 -10.93
C MET A 50 -3.58 -8.95 -12.19
N SER A 51 -2.91 -9.85 -12.90
CA SER A 51 -3.29 -10.46 -14.18
C SER A 51 -4.77 -10.83 -14.33
N ASN A 52 -5.36 -10.49 -15.49
CA ASN A 52 -6.59 -10.98 -16.13
C ASN A 52 -7.22 -12.26 -15.55
N SER A 53 -7.78 -12.17 -14.35
CA SER A 53 -8.68 -13.15 -13.80
C SER A 53 -9.90 -12.38 -13.34
N THR A 54 -11.08 -12.72 -13.84
CA THR A 54 -12.36 -12.17 -13.40
C THR A 54 -12.66 -12.42 -11.90
N SER A 55 -11.70 -12.96 -11.14
CA SER A 55 -11.72 -13.14 -9.69
C SER A 55 -10.82 -12.17 -8.91
N CYS A 56 -10.04 -11.29 -9.55
CA CYS A 56 -9.14 -10.34 -8.86
C CYS A 56 -9.74 -8.93 -8.72
N ARG A 57 -11.06 -8.82 -8.51
CA ARG A 57 -11.55 -7.70 -7.70
C ARG A 57 -10.87 -7.92 -6.36
N SER A 58 -9.93 -7.05 -5.98
CA SER A 58 -9.25 -7.11 -4.68
C SER A 58 -10.25 -7.64 -3.65
N GLY A 59 -10.01 -8.84 -3.12
CA GLY A 59 -10.94 -9.59 -2.25
C GLY A 59 -11.17 -8.93 -0.90
N LEU A 60 -10.92 -7.63 -0.85
CA LEU A 60 -11.17 -6.72 0.23
C LEU A 60 -12.68 -6.50 0.25
N LEU A 61 -13.37 -7.37 0.96
CA LEU A 61 -14.76 -7.15 1.33
C LEU A 61 -14.80 -5.81 2.05
N GLU A 62 -15.86 -5.03 1.84
CA GLU A 62 -16.08 -3.75 2.55
C GLU A 62 -15.86 -3.87 4.07
N LYS A 63 -16.12 -5.08 4.61
CA LYS A 63 -15.92 -5.46 6.02
C LYS A 63 -14.45 -5.57 6.47
N ASP A 64 -13.49 -5.51 5.56
CA ASP A 64 -12.05 -5.64 5.81
C ASP A 64 -11.29 -4.31 5.66
N VAL A 65 -11.98 -3.21 5.29
CA VAL A 65 -11.41 -1.85 5.22
C VAL A 65 -11.42 -1.22 6.61
N PRO A 66 -10.27 -0.94 7.23
CA PRO A 66 -10.23 -0.31 8.53
C PRO A 66 -10.74 1.13 8.46
N LEU A 67 -11.73 1.43 9.30
CA LEU A 67 -12.37 2.73 9.43
C LEU A 67 -12.14 3.27 10.85
N ILE A 68 -11.68 4.51 10.95
CA ILE A 68 -11.49 5.21 12.21
C ILE A 68 -12.34 6.48 12.17
N PHE A 69 -13.50 6.45 12.83
CA PHE A 69 -14.34 7.63 12.99
C PHE A 69 -13.91 8.44 14.22
N ILE A 70 -13.88 9.75 14.07
CA ILE A 70 -13.54 10.72 15.10
C ILE A 70 -14.74 11.62 15.31
N HIS A 71 -15.31 11.57 16.52
CA HIS A 71 -16.45 12.39 16.91
C HIS A 71 -16.08 13.34 18.07
N PRO A 72 -16.14 14.66 17.90
CA PRO A 72 -15.90 15.62 18.98
C PRO A 72 -17.03 15.60 20.00
N LEU A 73 -16.69 15.60 21.29
CA LEU A 73 -17.64 15.72 22.39
C LEU A 73 -17.71 17.16 22.88
N LYS A 74 -18.85 17.56 23.47
CA LYS A 74 -19.03 18.88 24.10
C LYS A 74 -18.01 19.18 25.21
N THR A 75 -17.41 18.14 25.78
CA THR A 75 -16.34 18.23 26.79
C THR A 75 -14.97 18.65 26.23
N GLY A 76 -14.83 18.75 24.90
CA GLY A 76 -13.54 18.98 24.24
C GLY A 76 -12.68 17.73 24.08
N LEU A 77 -13.20 16.56 24.47
CA LEU A 77 -12.65 15.25 24.20
C LEU A 77 -13.17 14.71 22.86
N PHE A 78 -12.62 13.57 22.42
CA PHE A 78 -12.98 12.94 21.15
C PHE A 78 -13.31 11.47 21.39
N ARG A 79 -14.48 11.03 20.92
CA ARG A 79 -14.87 9.62 20.89
C ARG A 79 -14.40 9.02 19.56
N LEU A 80 -13.76 7.85 19.65
CA LEU A 80 -13.31 7.08 18.50
C LEU A 80 -14.23 5.88 18.30
N ARG A 81 -14.64 5.64 17.05
CA ARG A 81 -15.36 4.42 16.64
C ARG A 81 -14.57 3.72 15.55
N LEU A 82 -14.42 2.41 15.65
CA LEU A 82 -13.60 1.59 14.76
C LEU A 82 -14.47 0.57 14.04
N HIS A 83 -14.43 0.54 12.71
CA HIS A 83 -15.08 -0.50 11.89
C HIS A 83 -14.08 -1.23 11.00
N GLY A 84 -14.49 -2.38 10.47
CA GLY A 84 -13.82 -3.03 9.33
C GLY A 84 -12.54 -3.82 9.64
N ALA A 85 -12.38 -4.31 10.88
CA ALA A 85 -11.21 -5.11 11.28
C ALA A 85 -11.58 -6.21 12.28
N VAL A 86 -12.61 -7.00 11.97
CA VAL A 86 -13.10 -8.12 12.80
C VAL A 86 -12.63 -9.45 12.19
N GLY A 87 -11.32 -9.68 12.19
CA GLY A 87 -10.69 -10.96 11.83
C GLY A 87 -9.95 -11.58 13.02
N LYS A 88 -9.48 -12.83 12.88
CA LYS A 88 -8.79 -13.63 13.93
C LYS A 88 -7.58 -12.94 14.60
N PHE A 89 -7.14 -11.82 14.07
CA PHE A 89 -6.08 -10.99 14.60
C PHE A 89 -6.55 -9.53 14.64
N GLY A 90 -7.19 -9.15 15.76
CA GLY A 90 -7.80 -7.83 15.93
C GLY A 90 -6.85 -6.65 15.69
N MET A 91 -7.43 -5.45 15.62
CA MET A 91 -6.70 -4.19 15.41
C MET A 91 -5.47 -4.10 16.31
N VAL A 92 -4.31 -3.82 15.69
CA VAL A 92 -3.03 -3.68 16.39
C VAL A 92 -3.01 -2.32 17.12
N ILE A 93 -3.60 -2.34 18.33
CA ILE A 93 -3.75 -1.40 19.46
C ILE A 93 -2.84 -0.14 19.40
N PRO A 94 -3.36 1.09 19.62
CA PRO A 94 -3.65 1.67 20.95
C PRO A 94 -5.08 2.16 21.17
N VAL A 95 -5.86 2.31 20.11
CA VAL A 95 -7.26 2.77 20.17
C VAL A 95 -8.18 1.56 20.22
N VAL A 96 -9.12 1.58 21.16
CA VAL A 96 -10.21 0.61 21.29
C VAL A 96 -11.49 1.24 20.77
N ASP A 97 -12.41 0.44 20.24
CA ASP A 97 -13.72 0.95 19.85
C ASP A 97 -14.42 1.61 21.05
N GLY A 98 -15.01 2.79 20.82
CA GLY A 98 -15.64 3.59 21.87
C GLY A 98 -14.68 4.42 22.74
N MET A 99 -13.36 4.34 22.51
CA MET A 99 -12.37 5.06 23.31
C MET A 99 -12.56 6.57 23.24
N VAL A 100 -12.43 7.25 24.38
CA VAL A 100 -12.47 8.72 24.47
C VAL A 100 -11.08 9.24 24.77
N VAL A 101 -10.61 10.20 23.97
CA VAL A 101 -9.24 10.73 24.03
C VAL A 101 -9.21 12.25 24.12
N SER A 102 -8.14 12.79 24.68
CA SER A 102 -7.89 14.22 24.69
C SER A 102 -7.41 14.72 23.31
N ARG A 103 -7.62 16.02 23.05
CA ARG A 103 -7.11 16.70 21.85
C ARG A 103 -5.62 16.46 21.59
N ARG A 104 -4.80 16.47 22.65
CA ARG A 104 -3.34 16.33 22.57
C ARG A 104 -2.93 14.90 22.18
N ALA A 105 -3.67 13.90 22.64
CA ALA A 105 -3.36 12.49 22.37
C ALA A 105 -3.93 12.00 21.03
N LEU A 106 -5.05 12.57 20.56
CA LEU A 106 -5.80 12.12 19.40
C LEU A 106 -4.92 11.86 18.16
N GLY A 107 -4.16 12.86 17.73
CA GLY A 107 -3.36 12.77 16.51
C GLY A 107 -2.29 11.67 16.58
N PHE A 108 -1.63 11.52 17.73
CA PHE A 108 -0.63 10.47 17.94
C PHE A 108 -1.26 9.07 17.90
N LEU A 109 -2.37 8.88 18.62
CA LEU A 109 -3.03 7.58 18.72
C LEU A 109 -3.60 7.11 17.38
N VAL A 110 -4.28 7.98 16.63
CA VAL A 110 -4.81 7.65 15.31
C VAL A 110 -3.68 7.30 14.34
N ARG A 111 -2.61 8.11 14.29
CA ARG A 111 -1.44 7.83 13.42
C ARG A 111 -0.77 6.49 13.74
N GLN A 112 -0.53 6.20 15.02
CA GLN A 112 0.05 4.91 15.42
C GLN A 112 -0.86 3.74 15.02
N THR A 113 -2.18 3.88 15.21
CA THR A 113 -3.16 2.87 14.79
C THR A 113 -3.06 2.59 13.30
N VAL A 114 -3.09 3.63 12.45
CA VAL A 114 -3.01 3.49 10.98
C VAL A 114 -1.69 2.84 10.56
N ILE A 115 -0.56 3.30 11.12
CA ILE A 115 0.76 2.72 10.81
C ILE A 115 0.81 1.25 11.19
N ASN A 116 0.28 0.87 12.36
CA ASN A 116 0.27 -0.50 12.82
C ASN A 116 -0.62 -1.40 11.96
N VAL A 117 -1.80 -0.92 11.56
CA VAL A 117 -2.69 -1.59 10.62
C VAL A 117 -1.98 -1.86 9.29
N CYS A 118 -1.37 -0.85 8.67
CA CYS A 118 -0.66 -1.01 7.41
C CYS A 118 0.55 -1.95 7.54
N ARG A 119 1.30 -1.87 8.65
CA ARG A 119 2.40 -2.80 8.93
C ARG A 119 1.91 -4.24 9.05
N ARG A 120 0.78 -4.47 9.72
CA ARG A 120 0.21 -5.80 9.88
C ARG A 120 -0.27 -6.38 8.56
N LYS A 121 -1.09 -5.65 7.80
CA LYS A 121 -1.55 -6.07 6.47
C LYS A 121 -0.37 -6.40 5.54
N ARG A 122 0.72 -5.63 5.64
CA ARG A 122 1.96 -5.92 4.93
C ARG A 122 2.63 -7.22 5.36
N LEU A 123 2.64 -7.55 6.65
CA LEU A 123 3.24 -8.79 7.17
C LEU A 123 2.36 -10.02 6.93
N GLU A 124 1.04 -9.84 6.81
CA GLU A 124 0.07 -10.91 6.50
C GLU A 124 0.03 -11.27 5.01
N SER A 125 0.59 -10.43 4.13
CA SER A 125 0.58 -10.68 2.68
C SER A 125 1.75 -11.56 2.26
N ASP A 126 1.44 -12.68 1.61
CA ASP A 126 2.43 -13.58 1.00
C ASP A 126 3.24 -12.90 -0.12
N PHE A 127 2.74 -11.80 -0.67
CA PHE A 127 3.44 -11.00 -1.70
C PHE A 127 4.47 -10.04 -1.10
N TYR A 128 4.50 -9.87 0.23
CA TYR A 128 5.46 -8.98 0.86
C TYR A 128 6.83 -9.64 1.00
N ASN A 129 7.79 -9.13 0.22
CA ASN A 129 9.20 -9.44 0.41
C ASN A 129 9.89 -8.34 1.23
N PRO A 130 10.59 -8.69 2.34
CA PRO A 130 11.36 -7.74 3.10
C PRO A 130 12.39 -6.98 2.25
N PRO A 131 12.76 -5.74 2.62
CA PRO A 131 13.66 -4.91 1.82
C PRO A 131 15.00 -5.57 1.50
N HIS A 132 15.55 -6.35 2.43
CA HIS A 132 16.81 -7.07 2.23
C HIS A 132 16.68 -8.21 1.20
N VAL A 133 15.55 -8.92 1.17
CA VAL A 133 15.26 -9.97 0.17
C VAL A 133 15.09 -9.35 -1.21
N ARG A 134 14.28 -8.29 -1.33
CA ARG A 134 14.09 -7.56 -2.59
C ARG A 134 15.41 -7.02 -3.14
N ARG A 135 16.24 -6.43 -2.27
CA ARG A 135 17.58 -5.95 -2.63
C ARG A 135 18.46 -7.10 -3.14
N LYS A 136 18.50 -8.24 -2.42
CA LYS A 136 19.27 -9.42 -2.84
C LYS A 136 18.82 -9.91 -4.22
N GLN A 137 17.51 -10.07 -4.43
CA GLN A 137 16.97 -10.50 -5.72
C GLN A 137 17.35 -9.54 -6.85
N LYS A 138 17.28 -8.22 -6.62
CA LYS A 138 17.65 -7.22 -7.63
C LYS A 138 19.14 -7.24 -7.95
N ILE A 139 19.99 -7.44 -6.95
CA ILE A 139 21.43 -7.61 -7.16
C ILE A 139 21.68 -8.87 -8.01
N THR A 140 21.06 -9.99 -7.68
CA THR A 140 21.18 -11.23 -8.47
C THR A 140 20.70 -11.03 -9.90
N GLU A 141 19.58 -10.34 -10.11
CA GLU A 141 19.07 -10.00 -11.44
C GLU A 141 20.08 -9.15 -12.24
N MET A 142 20.68 -8.14 -11.63
CA MET A 142 21.72 -7.31 -12.26
C MET A 142 22.95 -8.13 -12.62
N VAL A 143 23.45 -8.95 -11.69
CA VAL A 143 24.61 -9.83 -11.92
C VAL A 143 24.34 -10.79 -13.07
N GLN A 144 23.15 -11.38 -13.15
CA GLN A 144 22.79 -12.30 -14.23
C GLN A 144 22.61 -11.59 -15.57
N ARG A 145 21.96 -10.41 -15.58
CA ARG A 145 21.72 -9.62 -16.80
C ARG A 145 23.01 -9.11 -17.44
N TYR A 146 23.94 -8.65 -16.60
CA TYR A 146 25.18 -7.99 -17.03
C TYR A 146 26.41 -8.89 -16.90
N ARG A 147 26.21 -10.21 -16.73
CA ARG A 147 27.32 -11.16 -16.69
C ARG A 147 28.05 -11.15 -18.03
N ASN A 148 29.24 -10.57 -18.06
CA ASN A 148 30.05 -10.42 -19.26
C ASN A 148 31.53 -10.70 -18.93
N LYS A 149 32.31 -11.14 -19.92
CA LYS A 149 33.76 -11.37 -19.83
C LYS A 149 34.59 -10.16 -20.30
N GLN A 150 33.94 -9.09 -20.73
CA GLN A 150 34.60 -7.87 -21.21
C GLN A 150 35.31 -7.10 -20.09
N LEU A 151 36.29 -6.28 -20.49
CA LEU A 151 36.94 -5.32 -19.61
C LEU A 151 35.95 -4.20 -19.24
N GLU A 152 36.15 -3.59 -18.07
CA GLU A 152 35.29 -2.53 -17.54
C GLU A 152 34.98 -1.39 -18.55
N PRO A 153 35.93 -0.86 -19.34
CA PRO A 153 35.66 0.21 -20.30
C PRO A 153 34.71 -0.23 -21.44
N GLU A 154 34.86 -1.46 -21.92
CA GLU A 154 34.00 -2.03 -22.97
C GLU A 154 32.58 -2.30 -22.45
N PHE A 155 32.47 -2.73 -21.20
CA PHE A 155 31.20 -2.91 -20.54
C PHE A 155 30.41 -1.60 -20.44
N TYR A 156 31.02 -0.51 -19.96
CA TYR A 156 30.30 0.79 -19.89
C TYR A 156 29.97 1.33 -21.28
N THR A 157 30.87 1.19 -22.24
CA THR A 157 30.61 1.63 -23.62
C THR A 157 29.36 0.95 -24.18
N SER A 158 29.27 -0.39 -24.08
CA SER A 158 28.09 -1.14 -24.54
C SER A 158 26.81 -0.84 -23.73
N LEU A 159 26.91 -0.73 -22.41
CA LEU A 159 25.77 -0.45 -21.52
C LEU A 159 25.07 0.87 -21.86
N PHE A 160 25.85 1.91 -22.18
CA PHE A 160 25.31 3.24 -22.48
C PHE A 160 25.08 3.48 -23.97
N HIS A 161 25.65 2.65 -24.86
CA HIS A 161 25.40 2.71 -26.31
C HIS A 161 23.94 2.39 -26.65
N GLU A 162 23.33 1.40 -25.98
CA GLU A 162 21.90 1.04 -26.16
C GLU A 162 20.92 2.19 -25.82
N LEU A 163 21.35 3.21 -25.08
CA LEU A 163 20.52 4.37 -24.73
C LEU A 163 20.53 5.48 -25.80
N GLY A 164 21.51 5.46 -26.71
CA GLY A 164 21.66 6.46 -27.77
C GLY A 164 20.79 6.20 -29.00
N GLU A 165 20.54 4.94 -29.36
CA GLU A 165 19.84 4.58 -30.60
C GLU A 165 18.31 4.63 -30.50
N GLY A 166 17.75 4.69 -29.28
CA GLY A 166 16.31 4.75 -29.04
C GLY A 166 15.64 6.12 -29.23
N LYS A 167 16.40 7.17 -29.58
CA LYS A 167 15.90 8.55 -29.75
C LYS A 167 15.93 9.07 -31.19
N LEU A 168 16.26 8.23 -32.16
CA LEU A 168 16.34 8.62 -33.57
C LEU A 168 15.53 7.64 -34.44
N GLN A 169 14.22 7.74 -34.38
CA GLN A 169 13.37 7.44 -35.54
C GLN A 169 12.43 8.63 -35.75
N PRO A 170 12.35 9.18 -36.97
CA PRO A 170 11.50 10.33 -37.32
C PRO A 170 10.01 10.03 -37.15
#